data_AF-A0A1Z8UX66-F1
#
_entry.id   AF-A0A1Z8UX66-F1
#
_cell.length_a   1.000
_cell.length_b   1.000
_cell.length_c   1.000
_cell.angle_alpha   90.00
_cell.angle_beta   90.00
_cell.angle_gamma   90.00
#
_symmetry.space_group_name_H-M   'P 1'
#
loop_
_entity.id
_entity.type
_entity.pdbx_description
1 polymer ?
#
loop_
_entity_poly.entity_id
_entity_poly.type
_entity_poly.pdbx_seq_one_letter_code
_entity_poly.pdbx_strand_id
1 'polypeptide(L)'
;MYKNILIIVVILWSFSSKSNTFSEVFGSEGAAGIENPKTRSLSYSLQYATLAGSIGFVLKQLHDTGFMEPLGYSPNYFEKLSPLAYKKNFIIDKHAASILVVNQRADKLNYINNLKEKIALNRYSIKSIEERSSYNFSKSINNFTDRNMILERYYEK
;
A
#
# COMPACT_ATOMS: atom_id res chain seq x y z
N MET A 1 -5.34 10.94 -24.42
CA MET A 1 -6.56 10.75 -23.59
C MET A 1 -7.78 10.44 -24.44
N TYR A 2 -8.16 11.30 -25.41
CA TYR A 2 -9.30 11.05 -26.33
C TYR A 2 -9.21 9.73 -27.13
N LYS A 3 -8.00 9.33 -27.54
CA LYS A 3 -7.80 8.08 -28.31
C LYS A 3 -8.20 6.81 -27.54
N ASN A 4 -7.98 6.78 -26.22
CA ASN A 4 -8.33 5.64 -25.37
C ASN A 4 -9.83 5.62 -25.06
N ILE A 5 -10.44 6.80 -24.87
CA ILE A 5 -11.89 6.95 -24.68
C ILE A 5 -12.63 6.48 -25.93
N LEU A 6 -12.13 6.82 -27.12
CA LEU A 6 -12.74 6.42 -28.39
C LEU A 6 -12.70 4.90 -28.61
N ILE A 7 -11.61 4.23 -28.18
CA ILE A 7 -11.52 2.76 -28.20
C ILE A 7 -12.54 2.12 -27.27
N ILE A 8 -12.70 2.65 -26.04
CA ILE A 8 -13.69 2.14 -25.07
C ILE A 8 -15.11 2.31 -25.61
N VAL A 9 -15.43 3.46 -26.20
CA VAL A 9 -16.76 3.72 -26.79
C VAL A 9 -17.05 2.79 -27.97
N VAL A 10 -16.07 2.54 -28.84
CA VAL A 10 -16.21 1.60 -29.97
C VAL A 10 -16.42 0.16 -29.49
N ILE A 11 -15.71 -0.26 -28.44
CA ILE A 11 -15.90 -1.58 -27.82
C ILE A 11 -17.32 -1.71 -27.25
N LEU A 12 -17.79 -0.70 -26.52
CA LEU A 12 -19.14 -0.70 -25.93
C LEU A 12 -20.26 -0.69 -26.99
N TRP A 13 -20.05 -0.04 -28.13
CA TRP A 13 -21.03 -0.03 -29.24
C TRP A 13 -21.03 -1.29 -30.11
N SER A 14 -19.96 -2.08 -30.07
CA SER A 14 -19.88 -3.32 -30.86
C SER A 14 -20.69 -4.47 -30.26
N PHE A 15 -21.11 -4.34 -28.99
CA PHE A 15 -22.02 -5.29 -28.37
C PHE A 15 -23.46 -4.97 -28.74
N SER A 16 -24.02 -5.71 -29.69
CA SER A 16 -25.47 -5.81 -29.88
C SER A 16 -26.08 -6.49 -28.65
N SER A 17 -26.28 -5.73 -27.57
CA SER A 17 -26.92 -6.24 -26.37
C SER A 17 -28.36 -6.63 -26.69
N LYS A 18 -28.67 -7.93 -26.62
CA LYS A 18 -30.07 -8.39 -26.55
C LYS A 18 -30.64 -7.89 -25.22
N SER A 19 -31.22 -6.70 -25.24
CA SER A 19 -31.79 -6.00 -24.07
C SER A 19 -32.85 -6.84 -23.33
N ASN A 20 -33.40 -7.89 -23.96
CA ASN A 20 -34.43 -8.73 -23.37
C ASN A 20 -33.89 -9.91 -22.56
N THR A 21 -32.60 -10.26 -22.66
CA THR A 21 -32.09 -11.48 -22.00
C THR A 21 -31.98 -11.32 -20.48
N PHE A 22 -31.67 -10.13 -19.97
CA PHE A 22 -31.68 -9.86 -18.52
C PHE A 22 -33.09 -9.81 -17.95
N SER A 23 -34.05 -9.25 -18.70
CA SER A 23 -35.46 -9.27 -18.29
C SER A 23 -36.09 -10.66 -18.43
N GLU A 24 -35.63 -11.52 -19.34
CA GLU A 24 -36.12 -12.89 -19.49
C GLU A 24 -35.53 -13.83 -18.44
N VAL A 25 -34.23 -13.78 -18.17
CA VAL A 25 -33.60 -14.67 -17.17
C VAL A 25 -34.14 -14.38 -15.77
N PHE A 26 -34.15 -13.11 -15.33
CA PHE A 26 -34.71 -12.78 -14.02
C PHE A 26 -36.24 -12.76 -14.05
N GLY A 27 -36.85 -12.26 -15.12
CA GLY A 27 -38.31 -12.10 -15.22
C GLY A 27 -39.12 -13.38 -15.43
N SER A 28 -38.54 -14.43 -16.01
CA SER A 28 -39.19 -15.74 -16.18
C SER A 28 -38.97 -16.66 -14.96
N GLU A 29 -37.77 -16.66 -14.38
CA GLU A 29 -37.45 -17.47 -13.18
C GLU A 29 -38.16 -16.94 -11.92
N GLY A 30 -38.26 -15.62 -11.74
CA GLY A 30 -39.04 -15.03 -10.64
C GLY A 30 -40.56 -15.08 -10.85
N ALA A 31 -41.02 -15.25 -12.11
CA ALA A 31 -42.44 -15.37 -12.44
C ALA A 31 -42.96 -16.78 -12.24
N ALA A 32 -42.10 -17.79 -12.38
CA ALA A 32 -42.44 -19.19 -12.12
C ALA A 32 -42.63 -19.50 -10.62
N GLY A 33 -42.02 -18.72 -9.71
CA GLY A 33 -42.03 -18.98 -8.27
C GLY A 33 -43.03 -18.15 -7.44
N ILE A 34 -43.61 -17.07 -7.96
CA ILE A 34 -44.50 -16.16 -7.22
C ILE A 34 -45.73 -15.81 -8.06
N GLU A 35 -46.89 -16.37 -7.70
CA GLU A 35 -48.17 -16.11 -8.39
C GLU A 35 -48.63 -14.65 -8.30
N ASN A 36 -48.33 -13.95 -7.20
CA ASN A 36 -48.82 -12.57 -7.00
C ASN A 36 -47.98 -11.55 -7.79
N PRO A 37 -48.57 -10.83 -8.77
CA PRO A 37 -47.83 -9.92 -9.65
C PRO A 37 -47.21 -8.72 -8.93
N LYS A 38 -47.81 -8.24 -7.84
CA LYS A 38 -47.25 -7.11 -7.06
C LYS A 38 -46.00 -7.53 -6.28
N THR A 39 -46.05 -8.72 -5.65
CA THR A 39 -44.91 -9.31 -4.93
C THR A 39 -43.76 -9.64 -5.89
N ARG A 40 -44.09 -10.10 -7.09
CA ARG A 40 -43.13 -10.35 -8.16
C ARG A 40 -42.41 -9.07 -8.62
N SER A 41 -43.15 -7.99 -8.85
CA SER A 41 -42.55 -6.69 -9.21
C SER A 41 -41.60 -6.16 -8.14
N LEU A 42 -41.93 -6.34 -6.86
CA LEU A 42 -41.08 -5.91 -5.76
C LEU A 42 -39.78 -6.73 -5.69
N SER A 43 -39.86 -8.05 -5.87
CA SER A 43 -38.70 -8.95 -5.90
C SER A 43 -37.71 -8.55 -7.00
N TYR A 44 -38.20 -8.22 -8.20
CA TYR A 44 -37.33 -7.73 -9.27
C TYR A 44 -36.66 -6.41 -8.93
N SER A 45 -37.44 -5.43 -8.46
CA SER A 45 -36.87 -4.15 -8.05
C SER A 45 -35.77 -4.32 -7.00
N LEU A 46 -35.95 -5.24 -6.05
CA LEU A 46 -34.94 -5.55 -5.04
C LEU A 46 -33.69 -6.19 -5.67
N GLN A 47 -33.85 -7.17 -6.55
CA GLN A 47 -32.72 -7.82 -7.23
C GLN A 47 -31.92 -6.84 -8.09
N TYR A 48 -32.61 -5.99 -8.86
CA TYR A 48 -31.98 -4.92 -9.64
C TYR A 48 -31.29 -3.91 -8.73
N ALA A 49 -31.90 -3.52 -7.61
CA ALA A 49 -31.28 -2.63 -6.64
C ALA A 49 -30.04 -3.26 -5.98
N THR A 50 -30.08 -4.55 -5.64
CA THR A 50 -28.94 -5.28 -5.08
C THR A 50 -27.80 -5.40 -6.08
N LEU A 51 -28.10 -5.67 -7.35
CA LEU A 51 -27.10 -5.76 -8.41
C LEU A 51 -26.50 -4.39 -8.75
N ALA A 52 -27.33 -3.35 -8.83
CA ALA A 52 -26.85 -1.98 -8.99
C ALA A 52 -25.99 -1.54 -7.78
N GLY A 53 -26.41 -1.91 -6.57
CA GLY A 53 -25.69 -1.65 -5.33
C GLY A 53 -24.35 -2.36 -5.27
N SER A 54 -24.28 -3.64 -5.66
CA SER A 54 -23.04 -4.42 -5.65
C SER A 54 -22.04 -3.92 -6.69
N ILE A 55 -22.50 -3.62 -7.92
CA ILE A 55 -21.65 -3.02 -8.95
C ILE A 55 -21.16 -1.64 -8.51
N GLY A 56 -22.05 -0.80 -7.98
CA GLY A 56 -21.70 0.51 -7.47
C GLY A 56 -20.67 0.44 -6.33
N PHE A 57 -20.82 -0.52 -5.41
CA PHE A 57 -19.87 -0.74 -4.34
C PHE A 57 -18.49 -1.15 -4.88
N VAL A 58 -18.43 -2.12 -5.79
CA VAL A 58 -17.15 -2.57 -6.39
C VAL A 58 -16.46 -1.42 -7.13
N LEU A 59 -17.21 -0.68 -7.96
CA LEU A 59 -16.68 0.48 -8.68
C LEU A 59 -16.15 1.56 -7.72
N LYS A 60 -16.88 1.83 -6.64
CA LYS A 60 -16.43 2.76 -5.60
C LYS A 60 -15.12 2.28 -4.97
N GLN A 61 -15.03 1.00 -4.61
CA GLN A 61 -13.79 0.44 -4.03
C GLN A 61 -12.62 0.51 -5.00
N LEU A 62 -12.82 0.21 -6.29
CA LEU A 62 -11.76 0.33 -7.30
C LEU A 62 -11.32 1.79 -7.48
N HIS A 63 -12.25 2.73 -7.44
CA HIS A 63 -11.92 4.16 -7.47
C HIS A 63 -11.11 4.54 -6.22
N ASP A 64 -11.66 4.30 -5.03
CA ASP A 64 -11.06 4.74 -3.75
C ASP A 64 -9.70 4.07 -3.50
N THR A 65 -9.48 2.84 -3.96
CA THR A 65 -8.17 2.17 -3.85
C THR A 65 -7.11 2.69 -4.83
N GLY A 66 -7.48 3.56 -5.78
CA GLY A 66 -6.56 4.05 -6.80
C GLY A 66 -6.26 3.03 -7.91
N PHE A 67 -7.06 1.96 -8.04
CA PHE A 67 -6.84 0.94 -9.08
C PHE A 67 -6.86 1.54 -10.51
N MET A 68 -7.64 2.60 -10.72
CA MET A 68 -7.75 3.29 -12.01
C MET A 68 -6.68 4.37 -12.25
N GLU A 69 -5.70 4.51 -11.35
CA GLU A 69 -4.63 5.49 -11.45
C GLU A 69 -3.80 5.38 -12.75
N PRO A 70 -3.47 4.19 -13.28
CA PRO A 70 -2.79 4.06 -14.58
C PRO A 70 -3.58 4.63 -15.76
N LEU A 71 -4.90 4.75 -15.63
CA LEU A 71 -5.79 5.35 -16.62
C LEU A 71 -5.93 6.87 -16.45
N GLY A 72 -5.31 7.45 -15.41
CA GLY A 72 -5.36 8.86 -15.08
C GLY A 72 -6.55 9.25 -14.19
N TYR A 73 -7.21 8.27 -13.55
CA TYR A 73 -8.29 8.51 -12.60
C TYR A 73 -7.82 8.14 -11.20
N SER A 74 -7.56 9.16 -10.37
CA SER A 74 -7.17 9.01 -8.97
C SER A 74 -8.16 9.74 -8.07
N PRO A 75 -8.47 9.22 -6.87
CA PRO A 75 -9.29 9.93 -5.91
C PRO A 75 -8.68 11.26 -5.49
N ASN A 76 -9.51 12.30 -5.35
CA ASN A 76 -9.08 13.64 -4.94
C ASN A 76 -8.38 13.68 -3.57
N TYR A 77 -8.60 12.69 -2.71
CA TYR A 77 -7.97 12.65 -1.38
C TYR A 77 -6.53 12.12 -1.42
N PHE A 78 -6.10 11.43 -2.48
CA PHE A 78 -4.71 10.96 -2.62
C PHE A 78 -3.73 12.14 -2.66
N GLU A 79 -4.11 13.24 -3.32
CA GLU A 79 -3.33 14.48 -3.32
C GLU A 79 -3.11 15.05 -1.92
N LYS A 80 -4.04 14.82 -0.98
CA LYS A 80 -3.90 15.26 0.42
C LYS A 80 -3.01 14.33 1.24
N LEU A 81 -2.98 13.03 0.93
CA LEU A 81 -2.14 12.04 1.62
C LEU A 81 -0.66 12.25 1.30
N SER A 82 -0.33 12.45 0.03
CA SER A 82 1.03 12.74 -0.41
C SER A 82 1.02 13.66 -1.61
N PRO A 83 1.10 14.99 -1.38
CA PRO A 83 1.24 15.95 -2.46
C PRO A 83 2.46 15.68 -3.35
N LEU A 84 3.52 15.07 -2.81
CA LEU A 84 4.71 14.73 -3.58
C LEU A 84 4.48 13.59 -4.57
N ALA A 85 3.73 12.56 -4.17
CA ALA A 85 3.54 11.37 -5.00
C ALA A 85 2.44 11.56 -6.05
N TYR A 86 1.37 12.27 -5.69
CA TYR A 86 0.14 12.31 -6.51
C TYR A 86 -0.12 13.66 -7.19
N LYS A 87 0.52 14.75 -6.77
CA LYS A 87 0.32 16.05 -7.42
C LYS A 87 1.16 16.14 -8.68
N LYS A 88 0.48 16.11 -9.84
CA LYS A 88 1.10 16.16 -11.18
C LYS A 88 2.09 17.31 -11.39
N ASN A 89 1.86 18.45 -10.73
CA ASN A 89 2.72 19.64 -10.80
C ASN A 89 3.08 20.13 -9.38
N PHE A 90 3.79 19.31 -8.62
CA PHE A 90 4.31 19.71 -7.32
C PHE A 90 5.52 20.64 -7.48
N ILE A 91 5.26 21.95 -7.53
CA ILE A 91 6.29 22.98 -7.46
C ILE A 91 6.33 23.45 -6.01
N ILE A 92 7.40 23.12 -5.31
CA ILE A 92 7.66 23.70 -3.98
C ILE A 92 8.29 25.06 -4.20
N ASP A 93 7.67 26.11 -3.69
CA ASP A 93 8.32 27.41 -3.56
C ASP A 93 9.62 27.27 -2.76
N LYS A 94 10.68 27.95 -3.18
CA LYS A 94 11.99 27.94 -2.51
C LYS A 94 11.86 28.23 -1.01
N HIS A 95 10.94 29.13 -0.64
CA HIS A 95 10.66 29.43 0.75
C HIS A 95 10.08 28.22 1.51
N ALA A 96 9.03 27.58 0.98
CA ALA A 96 8.44 26.37 1.55
C ALA A 96 9.43 25.20 1.62
N ALA A 97 10.29 25.05 0.61
CA ALA A 97 11.34 24.04 0.61
C ALA A 97 12.35 24.28 1.74
N SER A 98 12.73 25.54 1.98
CA SER A 98 13.65 25.89 3.06
C SER A 98 13.05 25.58 4.44
N ILE A 99 11.77 25.85 4.66
CA ILE A 99 11.05 25.52 5.90
C ILE A 99 11.07 24.00 6.12
N LEU A 100 10.75 23.21 5.08
CA LEU A 100 10.78 21.74 5.18
C LEU A 100 12.17 21.22 5.55
N VAL A 101 13.23 21.75 4.94
CA VAL A 101 14.61 21.35 5.25
C VAL A 101 15.00 21.72 6.69
N VAL A 102 14.58 22.89 7.17
CA VAL A 102 14.82 23.32 8.56
C VAL A 102 14.09 22.41 9.54
N ASN A 103 12.81 22.10 9.29
CA ASN A 103 12.03 21.20 10.15
C ASN A 103 12.63 19.79 10.18
N GLN A 104 13.03 19.24 9.03
CA GLN A 104 13.71 17.94 8.97
C GLN A 104 15.02 17.92 9.76
N ARG A 105 15.79 19.02 9.73
CA ARG A 105 17.00 19.14 10.54
C ARG A 105 16.66 19.20 12.04
N ALA A 106 15.64 19.96 12.42
CA ALA A 106 15.19 20.04 13.81
C ALA A 106 14.71 18.68 14.33
N ASP A 107 13.90 17.95 13.56
CA ASP A 107 13.42 16.61 13.90
C ASP A 107 14.57 15.62 14.07
N LYS A 108 15.57 15.68 13.18
CA LYS A 108 16.77 14.84 13.29
C LYS A 108 17.56 15.15 14.56
N LEU A 109 17.73 16.43 14.90
CA LEU A 109 18.41 16.84 16.13
C LEU A 109 17.63 16.39 17.37
N ASN A 110 16.30 16.53 17.37
CA ASN A 110 15.42 16.05 18.44
C ASN A 110 15.52 14.54 18.61
N TYR A 111 15.52 13.78 17.51
CA TYR A 111 15.71 12.34 17.53
C TYR A 111 17.06 11.95 18.16
N ILE A 112 18.14 12.61 17.74
CA ILE A 112 19.48 12.37 18.31
C ILE A 112 19.52 12.70 19.80
N ASN A 113 18.90 13.81 20.23
CA ASN A 113 18.84 14.17 21.64
C ASN A 113 18.07 13.14 22.47
N ASN A 114 16.93 12.66 21.96
CA ASN A 114 16.16 11.61 22.62
C ASN A 114 16.96 10.29 22.71
N LEU A 115 17.69 9.92 21.65
CA LEU A 115 18.60 8.76 21.71
C LEU A 115 19.69 8.95 22.77
N LYS A 116 20.31 10.14 22.84
CA LYS A 116 21.32 10.45 23.86
C LYS A 116 20.75 10.34 25.27
N GLU A 117 19.53 10.83 25.50
CA GLU A 117 18.84 10.73 26.78
C GLU A 117 18.57 9.26 27.15
N LYS A 118 18.06 8.46 26.20
CA LYS A 118 17.86 7.01 26.40
C LYS A 118 19.16 6.26 26.70
N ILE A 119 20.27 6.62 26.04
CA ILE A 119 21.60 6.04 26.31
C ILE A 119 22.12 6.50 27.67
N ALA A 120 21.87 7.75 28.06
CA ALA A 120 22.27 8.28 29.36
C ALA A 120 21.49 7.65 30.52
N LEU A 121 20.23 7.26 30.30
CA LEU A 121 19.41 6.49 31.25
C LEU A 121 19.84 5.02 31.30
N ASN A 122 20.17 4.42 30.15
CA ASN A 122 20.69 3.07 30.04
C ASN A 122 22.23 3.06 29.93
N ARG A 123 22.93 3.68 30.88
CA ARG A 123 24.39 3.54 30.96
C ARG A 123 24.73 2.05 31.02
N TYR A 124 25.73 1.63 30.23
CA TYR A 124 26.21 0.25 30.17
C TYR A 124 26.24 -0.37 31.57
N SER A 125 25.41 -1.38 31.78
CA SER A 125 25.41 -2.12 33.05
C SER A 125 26.75 -2.84 33.19
N ILE A 126 27.22 -3.03 34.43
CA ILE A 126 28.44 -3.80 34.71
C ILE A 126 28.39 -5.16 34.02
N LYS A 127 27.21 -5.80 34.00
CA LYS A 127 26.97 -7.05 33.27
C LYS A 127 27.19 -6.93 31.76
N SER A 128 26.73 -5.85 31.13
CA SER A 128 26.96 -5.63 29.68
C SER A 128 28.44 -5.39 29.34
N ILE A 129 29.19 -4.78 30.25
CA ILE A 129 30.64 -4.58 30.12
C ILE A 129 31.36 -5.93 30.26
N GLU A 130 30.95 -6.74 31.23
CA GLU A 130 31.45 -8.09 31.46
C GLU A 130 31.18 -9.02 30.27
N GLU A 131 29.95 -9.06 29.75
CA GLU A 131 29.57 -9.86 28.57
C GLU A 131 30.41 -9.48 27.35
N ARG A 132 30.62 -8.18 27.12
CA ARG A 132 31.45 -7.68 26.01
C ARG A 132 32.93 -8.02 26.19
N SER A 133 33.43 -7.94 27.43
CA SER A 133 34.80 -8.33 27.77
C SER A 133 35.02 -9.83 27.51
N SER A 134 34.11 -10.68 27.99
CA SER A 134 34.13 -12.12 27.80
C SER A 134 34.05 -12.52 26.32
N TYR A 135 33.20 -11.85 25.55
CA TYR A 135 33.12 -12.05 24.10
C TYR A 135 34.45 -11.71 23.40
N ASN A 136 35.04 -10.55 23.72
CA ASN A 136 36.31 -10.12 23.14
C ASN A 136 37.46 -11.08 23.51
N PHE A 137 37.49 -11.57 24.75
CA PHE A 137 38.46 -12.55 25.20
C PHE A 137 38.33 -13.87 24.44
N SER A 138 37.11 -14.41 24.31
CA SER A 138 36.84 -15.62 23.52
C SER A 138 37.24 -15.45 22.06
N LYS A 139 36.91 -14.31 21.45
CA LYS A 139 37.32 -13.98 20.08
C LYS A 139 38.84 -13.91 19.93
N SER A 140 39.54 -13.34 20.90
CA SER A 140 41.01 -13.31 20.93
C SER A 140 41.61 -14.70 20.96
N ILE A 141 41.04 -15.61 21.77
CA ILE A 141 41.49 -17.01 21.82
C ILE A 141 41.28 -17.68 20.46
N ASN A 142 40.09 -17.54 19.86
CA ASN A 142 39.82 -18.15 18.56
C ASN A 142 40.78 -17.64 17.48
N ASN A 143 41.01 -16.33 17.43
CA ASN A 143 41.95 -15.74 16.49
C ASN A 143 43.39 -16.24 16.70
N PHE A 144 43.80 -16.47 17.96
CA PHE A 144 45.11 -17.03 18.28
C PHE A 144 45.22 -18.48 17.80
N THR A 145 44.20 -19.29 18.06
CA THR A 145 44.13 -20.69 17.59
C THR A 145 44.17 -20.78 16.07
N ASP A 146 43.35 -19.98 15.38
CA ASP A 146 43.31 -19.92 13.92
C ASP A 146 44.69 -19.54 13.35
N ARG A 147 45.35 -18.56 13.98
CA ARG A 147 46.69 -18.13 13.57
C ARG A 147 47.72 -19.24 13.78
N ASN A 148 47.68 -19.97 14.89
CA ASN A 148 48.60 -21.08 15.13
C ASN A 148 48.37 -22.24 14.16
N MET A 149 47.12 -22.59 13.86
CA MET A 149 46.79 -23.58 12.83
C MET A 149 47.38 -23.20 11.46
N ILE A 150 47.31 -21.93 11.10
CA ILE A 150 47.92 -21.43 9.86
C ILE A 150 49.45 -21.57 9.94
N LEU A 151 50.07 -21.16 11.04
CA LEU A 151 51.52 -21.26 11.22
C LEU A 151 52.03 -22.70 11.15
N GLU A 152 51.37 -23.64 11.84
CA GLU A 152 51.69 -25.07 11.80
C GLU A 152 51.64 -25.60 10.36
N ARG A 153 50.59 -25.27 9.60
CA ARG A 153 50.50 -25.65 8.18
C ARG A 153 51.65 -25.12 7.32
N TYR A 154 52.20 -23.96 7.66
CA TYR A 154 53.31 -23.35 6.92
C TYR A 154 54.68 -23.88 7.34
N TYR A 155 54.87 -24.25 8.61
CA TYR A 155 56.16 -24.68 9.17
C TYR A 155 56.32 -26.19 9.30
N GLU A 156 55.24 -26.99 9.30
CA GLU A 156 55.29 -28.47 9.29
C GLU A 156 55.22 -29.05 7.86
N LYS A 157 55.96 -28.46 6.92
CA LYS A 157 56.25 -29.03 5.60
C LYS A 157 57.71 -29.46 5.50
#